data_AF-L7L8E4-F1
#
_entry.id   AF-L7L8E4-F1
#
_cell.length_a   1.000
_cell.length_b   1.000
_cell.length_c   1.000
_cell.angle_alpha   90.00
_cell.angle_beta   90.00
_cell.angle_gamma   90.00
#
_symmetry.space_group_name_H-M   'P 1'
#
loop_
_entity.id
_entity.type
_entity.pdbx_description
1 polymer ?
#
loop_
_entity_poly.entity_id
_entity_poly.type
_entity_poly.pdbx_seq_one_letter_code
_entity_poly.pdbx_strand_id
1 'polypeptide(L)'
;MAGTAATVQGAVEISTFADKTFTDPSRIRNFCIIAHIDHGKSTLADRMLQLTGVVEDRDMRAQYLDRMDIERERGITIKAQNVRLPWRAPDENGVEQDYVIHLIDTPGHVDFTYEVSRALEACEGAILLVDAAQGIEAQTLANLYLAMDNDLTIIPVLNKIDLPAADPERYAAEIAHIIGCEPEDVLRVSGKTGEGVPELLNEAIAQIPAPVGDSDAPPRAMIFDSVYDTYRGVVTYVRVVDGRITPREKIVMMSTGATHELLEVGIVSPESKPSAGLGVGEVGYLITGVKDVRQSKVGDTVTTAKNGAPEPLTGYREPQPMVYSGLYPVDGSDYPVLREALEKLQLNDAALTYEPETSVALGFGFRCGFLGLLHMEITRERLEREFDLDLISTAPNVVYRVVMDDDTEHIVTNPSDWPEGKTAHIYEPVVKTTIIAPSEFIGAIMELCQSRRGELGGMDYLSETRVEMRYTLPMAEIIFDFFDALKSRTRGYASLDYEEAGEQEAELVKVDILLQGEAVDAFSAIVHKDAAYAYGNRMALKLKDLIPRQQFEVPIQAAIGSRIIARENIRAIRKDVLAKCYGGDISRKRKLLEKQKEGKKRMKTIGRVDVPQEAFVAALSTEAGDKPKGK
;
A
#
# COMPACT_ATOMS: atom_id res chain seq x y z
N MET A 1 27.61 60.10 12.79
CA MET A 1 27.06 60.08 11.42
C MET A 1 27.81 59.02 10.63
N ALA A 2 27.07 58.24 9.84
CA ALA A 2 27.50 57.12 8.99
C ALA A 2 27.97 55.85 9.72
N GLY A 3 27.01 54.95 9.97
CA GLY A 3 27.24 53.52 10.21
C GLY A 3 26.46 52.76 9.14
N THR A 4 27.20 52.07 8.27
CA THR A 4 26.76 51.23 7.15
C THR A 4 25.72 50.19 7.57
N ALA A 5 24.54 50.25 6.96
CA ALA A 5 23.55 49.18 7.01
C ALA A 5 24.08 47.97 6.23
N ALA A 6 24.26 46.84 6.92
CA ALA A 6 24.55 45.56 6.31
C ALA A 6 23.32 45.11 5.51
N THR A 7 23.49 44.99 4.20
CA THR A 7 22.56 44.37 3.27
C THR A 7 22.38 42.90 3.64
N VAL A 8 21.18 42.53 4.08
CA VAL A 8 20.77 41.14 4.24
C VAL A 8 20.74 40.49 2.85
N GLN A 9 21.53 39.43 2.69
CA GLN A 9 21.65 38.62 1.48
C GLN A 9 20.38 37.78 1.25
N GLY A 10 19.92 37.74 0.00
CA GLY A 10 18.97 36.75 -0.53
C GLY A 10 17.49 37.14 -0.41
N ALA A 11 17.04 38.12 -1.18
CA ALA A 11 15.60 38.29 -1.40
C ALA A 11 15.10 37.08 -2.22
N VAL A 12 14.22 36.27 -1.63
CA VAL A 12 13.51 35.19 -2.34
C VAL A 12 12.70 35.84 -3.46
N GLU A 13 12.86 35.40 -4.72
CA GLU A 13 12.06 35.89 -5.83
C GLU A 13 10.60 35.45 -5.62
N ILE A 14 9.74 36.41 -5.26
CA ILE A 14 8.29 36.22 -5.08
C ILE A 14 7.66 36.35 -6.48
N SER A 15 7.30 35.21 -7.09
CA SER A 15 6.62 35.16 -8.38
C SER A 15 5.12 35.41 -8.28
N THR A 16 4.50 35.03 -7.16
CA THR A 16 3.05 35.10 -6.93
C THR A 16 2.71 35.50 -5.48
N PHE A 17 1.48 35.93 -5.20
CA PHE A 17 1.04 36.18 -3.81
C PHE A 17 1.12 34.93 -2.94
N ALA A 18 0.91 33.75 -3.53
CA ALA A 18 1.04 32.47 -2.82
C ALA A 18 2.48 32.19 -2.34
N ASP A 19 3.51 32.84 -2.89
CA ASP A 19 4.88 32.68 -2.38
C ASP A 19 5.12 33.41 -1.04
N LYS A 20 4.17 34.26 -0.58
CA LYS A 20 4.24 34.96 0.71
C LYS A 20 3.61 34.13 1.82
N THR A 21 4.31 33.95 2.93
CA THR A 21 3.83 33.26 4.13
C THR A 21 3.31 34.22 5.20
N PHE A 22 2.74 33.69 6.29
CA PHE A 22 1.93 34.43 7.27
C PHE A 22 0.69 35.06 6.64
N THR A 23 0.05 34.32 5.75
CA THR A 23 -1.25 34.73 5.19
C THR A 23 -2.30 34.73 6.30
N ASP A 24 -3.23 35.69 6.23
CA ASP A 24 -4.36 35.73 7.15
C ASP A 24 -5.18 34.42 7.02
N PRO A 25 -5.44 33.67 8.11
CA PRO A 25 -6.14 32.39 8.06
C PRO A 25 -7.48 32.46 7.34
N SER A 26 -8.21 33.58 7.40
CA SER A 26 -9.48 33.77 6.67
C SER A 26 -9.36 33.61 5.16
N ARG A 27 -8.15 33.79 4.61
CA ARG A 27 -7.83 33.70 3.18
C ARG A 27 -7.23 32.35 2.79
N ILE A 28 -7.12 31.41 3.72
CA ILE A 28 -6.54 30.09 3.49
C ILE A 28 -7.67 29.07 3.37
N ARG A 29 -7.51 28.10 2.47
CA ARG A 29 -8.35 26.90 2.38
C ARG A 29 -7.47 25.68 2.25
N ASN A 30 -7.56 24.73 3.19
CA ASN A 30 -6.85 23.46 3.09
C ASN A 30 -7.83 22.37 2.69
N PHE A 31 -7.57 21.71 1.59
CA PHE A 31 -8.38 20.58 1.16
C PHE A 31 -7.57 19.51 0.46
N CYS A 32 -8.11 18.31 0.47
CA CYS A 32 -7.58 17.17 -0.26
C CYS A 32 -8.54 16.70 -1.34
N ILE A 33 -8.04 15.93 -2.31
CA ILE A 33 -8.88 15.22 -3.27
C ILE A 33 -8.92 13.76 -2.87
N ILE A 34 -10.13 13.22 -2.66
CA ILE A 34 -10.38 11.80 -2.37
C ILE A 34 -11.13 11.17 -3.55
N ALA A 35 -10.66 10.01 -4.02
CA ALA A 35 -11.20 9.36 -5.20
C ALA A 35 -10.83 7.86 -5.21
N HIS A 36 -11.59 7.05 -5.95
CA HIS A 36 -11.13 5.73 -6.35
C HIS A 36 -9.96 5.83 -7.35
N ILE A 37 -9.24 4.72 -7.53
CA ILE A 37 -8.20 4.58 -8.55
C ILE A 37 -8.80 4.90 -9.93
N ASP A 38 -8.01 5.54 -10.78
CA ASP A 38 -8.40 5.95 -12.13
C ASP A 38 -9.54 6.97 -12.25
N HIS A 39 -10.16 7.46 -11.16
CA HIS A 39 -11.19 8.51 -11.23
C HIS A 39 -10.64 9.89 -11.68
N GLY A 40 -9.33 10.01 -11.88
CA GLY A 40 -8.69 11.19 -12.48
C GLY A 40 -8.24 12.25 -11.47
N LYS A 41 -7.88 11.82 -10.25
CA LYS A 41 -7.37 12.67 -9.16
C LYS A 41 -6.13 13.48 -9.58
N SER A 42 -5.05 12.83 -10.01
CA SER A 42 -3.83 13.50 -10.48
C SER A 42 -4.10 14.43 -11.66
N THR A 43 -4.95 14.01 -12.60
CA THR A 43 -5.32 14.83 -13.76
C THR A 43 -6.08 16.10 -13.36
N LEU A 44 -6.95 16.03 -12.35
CA LEU A 44 -7.63 17.19 -11.81
C LEU A 44 -6.66 18.13 -11.09
N ALA A 45 -5.75 17.58 -10.28
CA ALA A 45 -4.72 18.35 -9.59
C ALA A 45 -3.81 19.10 -10.59
N ASP A 46 -3.37 18.44 -11.66
CA ASP A 46 -2.62 19.07 -12.76
C ASP A 46 -3.36 20.24 -13.39
N ARG A 47 -4.68 20.08 -13.58
CA ARG A 47 -5.51 21.13 -14.15
C ARG A 47 -5.63 22.33 -13.23
N MET A 48 -5.72 22.11 -11.92
CA MET A 48 -5.67 23.18 -10.92
C MET A 48 -4.32 23.91 -10.95
N LEU A 49 -3.20 23.18 -11.08
CA LEU A 49 -1.86 23.76 -11.20
C LEU A 49 -1.71 24.68 -12.43
N GLN A 50 -2.27 24.26 -13.56
CA GLN A 50 -2.27 25.04 -14.80
C GLN A 50 -3.11 26.31 -14.67
N LEU A 51 -4.35 26.18 -14.20
CA LEU A 51 -5.29 27.30 -14.10
C LEU A 51 -4.85 28.36 -13.08
N THR A 52 -4.16 27.95 -12.03
CA THR A 52 -3.60 28.84 -11.00
C THR A 52 -2.30 29.51 -11.44
N GLY A 53 -1.73 29.10 -12.59
CA GLY A 53 -0.50 29.67 -13.14
C GLY A 53 0.77 29.32 -12.36
N VAL A 54 0.70 28.31 -11.49
CA VAL A 54 1.84 27.83 -10.69
C VAL A 54 2.87 27.10 -11.56
N VAL A 55 2.41 26.46 -12.64
CA VAL A 55 3.25 25.80 -13.64
C VAL A 55 2.93 26.38 -15.01
N GLU A 56 3.98 26.79 -15.74
CA GLU A 56 3.80 27.24 -17.12
C GLU A 56 3.49 26.05 -18.04
N ASP A 57 2.67 26.25 -19.07
CA ASP A 57 2.27 25.22 -20.05
C ASP A 57 3.45 24.46 -20.67
N ARG A 58 4.60 25.12 -20.81
CA ARG A 58 5.82 24.51 -21.38
C ARG A 58 6.48 23.49 -20.45
N ASP A 59 6.31 23.68 -19.15
CA ASP A 59 6.93 22.89 -18.08
C ASP A 59 5.95 21.84 -17.54
N MET A 60 4.70 21.86 -18.02
CA MET A 60 3.69 20.88 -17.70
C MET A 60 4.02 19.50 -18.28
N ARG A 61 3.89 18.51 -17.42
CA ARG A 61 3.84 17.09 -17.76
C ARG A 61 2.52 16.51 -17.26
N ALA A 62 2.08 15.41 -17.88
CA ALA A 62 0.96 14.65 -17.34
C ALA A 62 1.36 14.06 -15.98
N GLN A 63 0.43 14.07 -15.02
CA GLN A 63 0.63 13.60 -13.66
C GLN A 63 1.82 14.31 -13.00
N TYR A 64 1.75 15.64 -12.90
CA TYR A 64 2.86 16.49 -12.47
C TYR A 64 3.31 16.17 -11.04
N LEU A 65 2.33 15.95 -10.15
CA LEU A 65 2.55 15.64 -8.73
C LEU A 65 3.12 14.24 -8.51
N ASP A 66 2.84 13.29 -9.41
CA ASP A 66 3.37 11.93 -9.31
C ASP A 66 4.88 11.99 -9.62
N ARG A 67 5.69 11.90 -8.56
CA ARG A 67 7.15 12.11 -8.63
C ARG A 67 7.88 10.82 -9.01
N MET A 68 7.37 9.67 -8.58
CA MET A 68 8.01 8.38 -8.78
C MET A 68 7.65 7.81 -10.16
N ASP A 69 8.58 7.12 -10.81
CA ASP A 69 8.32 6.52 -12.13
C ASP A 69 7.23 5.44 -12.06
N ILE A 70 7.20 4.68 -10.95
CA ILE A 70 6.18 3.64 -10.70
C ILE A 70 4.77 4.21 -10.55
N GLU A 71 4.61 5.42 -9.99
CA GLU A 71 3.32 6.11 -9.87
C GLU A 71 2.75 6.40 -11.26
N ARG A 72 3.60 6.93 -12.16
CA ARG A 72 3.20 7.27 -13.54
C ARG A 72 2.91 6.05 -14.39
N GLU A 73 3.69 4.99 -14.25
CA GLU A 73 3.48 3.76 -15.02
C GLU A 73 2.21 3.03 -14.62
N ARG A 74 1.94 2.94 -13.31
CA ARG A 74 0.75 2.28 -12.78
C ARG A 74 -0.48 3.20 -12.74
N GLY A 75 -0.31 4.51 -12.93
CA GLY A 75 -1.39 5.50 -12.89
C GLY A 75 -1.97 5.72 -11.49
N ILE A 76 -1.18 5.48 -10.44
CA ILE A 76 -1.61 5.57 -9.03
C ILE A 76 -0.74 6.58 -8.27
N THR A 77 -1.34 7.26 -7.30
CA THR A 77 -0.62 8.09 -6.33
C THR A 77 -0.26 7.20 -5.14
N ILE A 78 1.02 7.12 -4.80
CA ILE A 78 1.53 6.29 -3.69
C ILE A 78 1.83 7.18 -2.48
N LYS A 79 2.43 8.37 -2.72
CA LYS A 79 2.74 9.33 -1.66
C LYS A 79 1.91 10.58 -1.78
N ALA A 80 1.43 11.08 -0.64
CA ALA A 80 0.71 12.34 -0.63
C ALA A 80 1.64 13.47 -1.06
N GLN A 81 1.12 14.42 -1.85
CA GLN A 81 1.86 15.60 -2.27
C GLN A 81 1.06 16.84 -1.94
N ASN A 82 1.70 17.80 -1.27
CA ASN A 82 1.07 19.08 -0.93
C ASN A 82 1.55 20.18 -1.87
N VAL A 83 0.62 20.98 -2.40
CA VAL A 83 0.95 22.17 -3.19
C VAL A 83 0.11 23.36 -2.75
N ARG A 84 0.75 24.52 -2.69
CA ARG A 84 0.15 25.82 -2.43
C ARG A 84 -0.21 26.48 -3.76
N LEU A 85 -1.46 26.88 -3.92
CA LEU A 85 -2.03 27.46 -5.14
C LEU A 85 -2.57 28.87 -4.86
N PRO A 86 -2.20 29.89 -5.65
CA PRO A 86 -2.89 31.17 -5.65
C PRO A 86 -4.20 31.06 -6.41
N TRP A 87 -5.28 31.57 -5.83
CA TRP A 87 -6.55 31.71 -6.54
C TRP A 87 -7.21 33.03 -6.21
N ARG A 88 -7.91 33.60 -7.19
CA ARG A 88 -8.65 34.85 -7.02
C ARG A 88 -10.12 34.56 -7.21
N ALA A 89 -10.89 34.86 -6.17
CA ALA A 89 -12.33 34.59 -6.11
C ALA A 89 -13.07 35.71 -5.39
N PRO A 90 -14.38 35.88 -5.63
CA PRO A 90 -15.20 36.79 -4.85
C PRO A 90 -15.30 36.35 -3.39
N ASP A 91 -15.23 37.30 -2.46
CA ASP A 91 -15.57 37.09 -1.04
C ASP A 91 -17.11 37.01 -0.84
N GLU A 92 -17.54 36.80 0.41
CA GLU A 92 -18.97 36.77 0.78
C GLU A 92 -19.76 38.04 0.38
N ASN A 93 -19.06 39.15 0.13
CA ASN A 93 -19.64 40.44 -0.28
C ASN A 93 -19.55 40.67 -1.80
N GLY A 94 -19.06 39.69 -2.57
CA GLY A 94 -18.88 39.79 -4.03
C GLY A 94 -17.64 40.60 -4.45
N VAL A 95 -16.70 40.85 -3.55
CA VAL A 95 -15.44 41.55 -3.83
C VAL A 95 -14.34 40.54 -4.12
N GLU A 96 -13.74 40.67 -5.31
CA GLU A 96 -12.58 39.88 -5.73
C GLU A 96 -11.40 39.99 -4.76
N GLN A 97 -11.00 38.86 -4.18
CA GLN A 97 -9.93 38.75 -3.19
C GLN A 97 -8.97 37.59 -3.54
N ASP A 98 -7.71 37.77 -3.18
CA ASP A 98 -6.69 36.72 -3.31
C ASP A 98 -6.77 35.73 -2.14
N TYR A 99 -6.86 34.45 -2.47
CA TYR A 99 -6.86 33.31 -1.56
C TYR A 99 -5.64 32.42 -1.79
N VAL A 100 -5.26 31.71 -0.73
CA VAL A 100 -4.25 30.67 -0.77
C VAL A 100 -4.93 29.33 -0.54
N ILE A 101 -4.82 28.45 -1.52
CA ILE A 101 -5.32 27.09 -1.42
C ILE A 101 -4.14 26.17 -1.12
N HIS A 102 -4.28 25.32 -0.12
CA HIS A 102 -3.39 24.19 0.08
C HIS A 102 -4.11 22.93 -0.39
N LEU A 103 -3.62 22.37 -1.50
CA LEU A 103 -4.09 21.11 -2.06
C LEU A 103 -3.19 19.98 -1.55
N ILE A 104 -3.80 18.96 -0.94
CA ILE A 104 -3.13 17.70 -0.63
C ILE A 104 -3.67 16.60 -1.54
N ASP A 105 -2.83 16.08 -2.43
CA ASP A 105 -3.16 14.95 -3.27
C ASP A 105 -2.98 13.65 -2.47
N THR A 106 -4.03 12.83 -2.34
CA THR A 106 -4.03 11.66 -1.42
C THR A 106 -3.99 10.33 -2.17
N PRO A 107 -3.35 9.26 -1.66
CA PRO A 107 -3.42 7.95 -2.29
C PRO A 107 -4.87 7.44 -2.46
N GLY A 108 -5.13 6.69 -3.54
CA GLY A 108 -6.48 6.15 -3.81
C GLY A 108 -6.70 4.70 -3.36
N HIS A 109 -5.64 3.99 -2.97
CA HIS A 109 -5.67 2.56 -2.70
C HIS A 109 -5.74 2.23 -1.21
N VAL A 110 -6.47 1.17 -0.85
CA VAL A 110 -6.70 0.71 0.53
C VAL A 110 -5.41 0.45 1.34
N ASP A 111 -4.38 -0.10 0.71
CA ASP A 111 -3.07 -0.30 1.36
C ASP A 111 -2.43 1.00 1.89
N PHE A 112 -2.86 2.18 1.43
CA PHE A 112 -2.34 3.48 1.85
C PHE A 112 -3.36 4.31 2.64
N THR A 113 -4.41 3.68 3.19
CA THR A 113 -5.43 4.36 4.01
C THR A 113 -4.83 5.15 5.17
N TYR A 114 -3.71 4.69 5.74
CA TYR A 114 -2.97 5.44 6.75
C TYR A 114 -2.55 6.84 6.25
N GLU A 115 -1.97 6.95 5.06
CA GLU A 115 -1.56 8.23 4.48
C GLU A 115 -2.77 9.11 4.13
N VAL A 116 -3.87 8.49 3.67
CA VAL A 116 -5.13 9.21 3.41
C VAL A 116 -5.68 9.81 4.70
N SER A 117 -5.74 9.06 5.78
CA SER A 117 -6.20 9.55 7.09
C SER A 117 -5.38 10.74 7.58
N ARG A 118 -4.04 10.70 7.44
CA ARG A 118 -3.17 11.81 7.85
C ARG A 118 -3.39 13.07 7.01
N ALA A 119 -3.58 12.90 5.70
CA ALA A 119 -3.88 14.00 4.81
C ALA A 119 -5.25 14.64 5.09
N LEU A 120 -6.26 13.83 5.45
CA LEU A 120 -7.59 14.30 5.85
C LEU A 120 -7.51 15.14 7.14
N GLU A 121 -6.76 14.69 8.15
CA GLU A 121 -6.53 15.46 9.37
C GLU A 121 -5.79 16.79 9.12
N ALA A 122 -5.13 16.94 7.97
CA ALA A 122 -4.44 18.18 7.57
C ALA A 122 -5.35 19.17 6.80
N CYS A 123 -6.62 18.84 6.60
CA CYS A 123 -7.55 19.63 5.80
C CYS A 123 -8.76 20.14 6.61
N GLU A 124 -9.50 21.08 6.03
CA GLU A 124 -10.83 21.51 6.47
C GLU A 124 -11.94 21.00 5.53
N GLY A 125 -11.58 20.56 4.34
CA GLY A 125 -12.52 20.01 3.37
C GLY A 125 -11.89 18.95 2.48
N ALA A 126 -12.75 18.21 1.78
CA ALA A 126 -12.36 17.17 0.84
C ALA A 126 -13.19 17.26 -0.43
N ILE A 127 -12.52 17.23 -1.58
CA ILE A 127 -13.16 17.09 -2.89
C ILE A 127 -13.39 15.60 -3.13
N LEU A 128 -14.66 15.18 -3.11
CA LEU A 128 -15.04 13.80 -3.43
C LEU A 128 -15.17 13.65 -4.94
N LEU A 129 -14.15 13.05 -5.56
CA LEU A 129 -14.08 12.92 -7.00
C LEU A 129 -14.58 11.53 -7.48
N VAL A 130 -15.60 11.55 -8.31
CA VAL A 130 -16.25 10.35 -8.85
C VAL A 130 -16.24 10.38 -10.38
N ASP A 131 -15.88 9.28 -11.03
CA ASP A 131 -15.92 9.19 -12.49
C ASP A 131 -17.37 9.15 -12.99
N ALA A 132 -17.74 10.09 -13.86
CA ALA A 132 -19.07 10.17 -14.47
C ALA A 132 -19.40 9.00 -15.41
N ALA A 133 -18.47 8.09 -15.71
CA ALA A 133 -18.72 6.85 -16.46
C ALA A 133 -18.86 5.63 -15.54
N GLN A 134 -18.15 5.59 -14.41
CA GLN A 134 -18.07 4.42 -13.51
C GLN A 134 -18.95 4.54 -12.26
N GLY A 135 -19.21 5.76 -11.76
CA GLY A 135 -19.95 5.99 -10.52
C GLY A 135 -19.12 5.70 -9.26
N ILE A 136 -19.81 5.48 -8.13
CA ILE A 136 -19.18 5.31 -6.82
C ILE A 136 -18.58 3.92 -6.63
N GLU A 137 -17.33 3.85 -6.21
CA GLU A 137 -16.64 2.60 -5.93
C GLU A 137 -16.31 2.43 -4.44
N ALA A 138 -15.91 1.23 -4.02
CA ALA A 138 -15.71 0.89 -2.61
C ALA A 138 -14.74 1.84 -1.90
N GLN A 139 -13.62 2.18 -2.56
CA GLN A 139 -12.62 3.09 -2.00
C GLN A 139 -13.13 4.54 -1.92
N THR A 140 -13.99 4.97 -2.86
CA THR A 140 -14.66 6.28 -2.77
C THR A 140 -15.51 6.37 -1.50
N LEU A 141 -16.26 5.31 -1.20
CA LEU A 141 -17.13 5.23 -0.03
C LEU A 141 -16.33 5.15 1.28
N ALA A 142 -15.28 4.33 1.32
CA ALA A 142 -14.38 4.24 2.47
C ALA A 142 -13.73 5.60 2.80
N ASN A 143 -13.19 6.28 1.78
CA ASN A 143 -12.59 7.61 1.96
C ASN A 143 -13.61 8.69 2.32
N LEU A 144 -14.85 8.59 1.81
CA LEU A 144 -15.94 9.48 2.20
C LEU A 144 -16.25 9.34 3.69
N TYR A 145 -16.39 8.12 4.20
CA TYR A 145 -16.62 7.90 5.63
C TYR A 145 -15.47 8.42 6.49
N LEU A 146 -14.21 8.19 6.08
CA LEU A 146 -13.06 8.78 6.77
C LEU A 146 -13.09 10.30 6.79
N ALA A 147 -13.51 10.95 5.70
CA ALA A 147 -13.62 12.39 5.64
C ALA A 147 -14.77 12.92 6.52
N MET A 148 -15.89 12.21 6.58
CA MET A 148 -17.02 12.53 7.47
C MET A 148 -16.65 12.35 8.96
N ASP A 149 -15.93 11.30 9.31
CA ASP A 149 -15.45 11.05 10.68
C ASP A 149 -14.46 12.13 11.16
N ASN A 150 -13.83 12.85 10.23
CA ASN A 150 -12.95 14.00 10.49
C ASN A 150 -13.69 15.35 10.39
N ASP A 151 -15.02 15.36 10.32
CA ASP A 151 -15.87 16.56 10.21
C ASP A 151 -15.47 17.49 9.05
N LEU A 152 -14.96 16.94 7.95
CA LEU A 152 -14.54 17.72 6.79
C LEU A 152 -15.74 18.15 5.93
N THR A 153 -15.69 19.37 5.39
CA THR A 153 -16.65 19.79 4.37
C THR A 153 -16.42 19.01 3.07
N ILE A 154 -17.40 18.23 2.65
CA ILE A 154 -17.32 17.41 1.44
C ILE A 154 -17.90 18.16 0.24
N ILE A 155 -17.12 18.32 -0.82
CA ILE A 155 -17.59 18.86 -2.10
C ILE A 155 -17.70 17.72 -3.11
N PRO A 156 -18.92 17.31 -3.50
CA PRO A 156 -19.12 16.25 -4.47
C PRO A 156 -18.83 16.73 -5.90
N VAL A 157 -18.00 15.95 -6.61
CA VAL A 157 -17.56 16.30 -7.97
C VAL A 157 -17.61 15.07 -8.87
N LEU A 158 -18.27 15.23 -10.02
CA LEU A 158 -18.26 14.28 -11.13
C LEU A 158 -17.18 14.68 -12.14
N ASN A 159 -16.18 13.82 -12.32
CA ASN A 159 -15.11 13.99 -13.28
C ASN A 159 -15.40 13.28 -14.61
N LYS A 160 -14.58 13.56 -15.62
CA LYS A 160 -14.58 12.91 -16.94
C LYS A 160 -15.90 13.04 -17.70
N ILE A 161 -16.59 14.17 -17.53
CA ILE A 161 -17.81 14.50 -18.28
C ILE A 161 -17.58 14.59 -19.80
N ASP A 162 -16.32 14.65 -20.24
CA ASP A 162 -15.93 14.64 -21.65
C ASP A 162 -16.03 13.24 -22.30
N LEU A 163 -16.16 12.17 -21.51
CA LEU A 163 -16.24 10.82 -22.05
C LEU A 163 -17.61 10.53 -22.68
N PRO A 164 -17.67 9.87 -23.85
CA PRO A 164 -18.95 9.50 -24.47
C PRO A 164 -19.80 8.54 -23.65
N ALA A 165 -19.18 7.80 -22.72
CA ALA A 165 -19.85 6.86 -21.83
C ALA A 165 -20.26 7.51 -20.49
N ALA A 166 -20.01 8.81 -20.29
CA ALA A 166 -20.40 9.52 -19.08
C ALA A 166 -21.93 9.65 -19.01
N ASP A 167 -22.47 9.47 -17.80
CA ASP A 167 -23.88 9.65 -17.45
C ASP A 167 -23.99 10.53 -16.18
N PRO A 168 -23.71 11.84 -16.31
CA PRO A 168 -23.60 12.72 -15.15
C PRO A 168 -24.91 12.84 -14.36
N GLU A 169 -26.06 12.80 -15.03
CA GLU A 169 -27.38 12.90 -14.38
C GLU A 169 -27.62 11.73 -13.42
N ARG A 170 -27.33 10.50 -13.86
CA ARG A 170 -27.52 9.30 -13.05
C ARG A 170 -26.58 9.29 -11.84
N TYR A 171 -25.29 9.52 -12.06
CA TYR A 171 -24.31 9.43 -10.98
C TYR A 171 -24.37 10.62 -10.02
N ALA A 172 -24.86 11.79 -10.46
CA ALA A 172 -25.14 12.90 -9.55
C ALA A 172 -26.23 12.51 -8.54
N ALA A 173 -27.28 11.82 -8.99
CA ALA A 173 -28.33 11.34 -8.10
C ALA A 173 -27.82 10.27 -7.12
N GLU A 174 -26.91 9.38 -7.56
CA GLU A 174 -26.29 8.37 -6.69
C GLU A 174 -25.45 9.02 -5.59
N ILE A 175 -24.58 9.98 -5.94
CA ILE A 175 -23.73 10.72 -4.98
C ILE A 175 -24.59 11.54 -4.02
N ALA A 176 -25.57 12.27 -4.55
CA ALA A 176 -26.48 13.08 -3.76
C ALA A 176 -27.25 12.27 -2.72
N HIS A 177 -27.69 11.06 -3.08
CA HIS A 177 -28.36 10.17 -2.15
C HIS A 177 -27.49 9.75 -0.97
N ILE A 178 -26.20 9.48 -1.20
CA ILE A 178 -25.26 9.03 -0.17
C ILE A 178 -24.85 10.19 0.74
N ILE A 179 -24.52 11.34 0.17
CA ILE A 179 -24.07 12.52 0.94
C ILE A 179 -25.25 13.21 1.64
N GLY A 180 -26.46 13.09 1.09
CA GLY A 180 -27.64 13.79 1.57
C GLY A 180 -27.74 15.23 1.06
N CYS A 181 -27.25 15.49 -0.16
CA CYS A 181 -27.39 16.78 -0.86
C CYS A 181 -28.37 16.68 -2.04
N GLU A 182 -28.61 17.79 -2.75
CA GLU A 182 -29.39 17.74 -3.98
C GLU A 182 -28.48 17.38 -5.18
N PRO A 183 -29.00 16.70 -6.23
CA PRO A 183 -28.20 16.37 -7.42
C PRO A 183 -27.63 17.60 -8.16
N GLU A 184 -28.23 18.77 -7.97
CA GLU A 184 -27.79 20.04 -8.54
C GLU A 184 -26.54 20.59 -7.84
N ASP A 185 -26.28 20.18 -6.59
CA ASP A 185 -25.09 20.57 -5.82
C ASP A 185 -23.83 19.80 -6.27
N VAL A 186 -24.00 18.73 -7.06
CA VAL A 186 -22.88 17.91 -7.55
C VAL A 186 -22.23 18.59 -8.76
N LEU A 187 -21.02 19.10 -8.55
CA LEU A 187 -20.27 19.80 -9.58
C LEU A 187 -19.84 18.85 -10.70
N ARG A 188 -19.86 19.35 -11.94
CA ARG A 188 -19.51 18.60 -13.15
C ARG A 188 -18.23 19.17 -13.71
N VAL A 189 -17.17 18.35 -13.75
CA VAL A 189 -15.86 18.80 -14.19
C VAL A 189 -15.22 17.81 -15.16
N SER A 190 -14.27 18.31 -15.95
CA SER A 190 -13.31 17.46 -16.65
C SER A 190 -11.90 17.94 -16.32
N GLY A 191 -11.16 17.14 -15.56
CA GLY A 191 -9.72 17.39 -15.34
C GLY A 191 -8.93 17.41 -16.65
N LYS A 192 -9.41 16.70 -17.69
CA LYS A 192 -8.77 16.64 -19.00
C LYS A 192 -8.94 17.92 -19.81
N THR A 193 -10.14 18.46 -19.91
CA THR A 193 -10.41 19.67 -20.70
C THR A 193 -10.27 20.97 -19.89
N GLY A 194 -10.44 20.91 -18.57
CA GLY A 194 -10.51 22.06 -17.68
C GLY A 194 -11.90 22.64 -17.47
N GLU A 195 -12.93 22.07 -18.11
CA GLU A 195 -14.31 22.47 -17.91
C GLU A 195 -14.76 22.23 -16.47
N GLY A 196 -15.41 23.23 -15.85
CA GLY A 196 -15.94 23.16 -14.48
C GLY A 196 -14.90 23.32 -13.36
N VAL A 197 -13.60 23.32 -13.67
CA VAL A 197 -12.53 23.43 -12.65
C VAL A 197 -12.45 24.83 -12.01
N PRO A 198 -12.59 25.95 -12.76
CA PRO A 198 -12.67 27.28 -12.14
C PRO A 198 -13.85 27.41 -11.16
N GLU A 199 -15.01 26.87 -11.54
CA GLU A 199 -16.22 26.85 -10.71
C GLU A 199 -15.98 26.03 -9.43
N LEU A 200 -15.33 24.86 -9.56
CA LEU A 200 -14.93 24.05 -8.42
C LEU A 200 -14.01 24.79 -7.44
N LEU A 201 -13.02 25.54 -7.93
CA LEU A 201 -12.12 26.32 -7.06
C LEU A 201 -12.86 27.46 -6.34
N ASN A 202 -13.81 28.10 -7.01
CA ASN A 202 -14.67 29.11 -6.38
C ASN A 202 -15.57 28.50 -5.31
N GLU A 203 -16.17 27.34 -5.59
CA GLU A 203 -17.02 26.63 -4.64
C GLU A 203 -16.22 26.12 -3.43
N ALA A 204 -14.99 25.66 -3.65
CA ALA A 204 -14.07 25.29 -2.58
C ALA A 204 -13.79 26.46 -1.64
N ILE A 205 -13.65 27.68 -2.15
CA ILE A 205 -13.45 28.87 -1.30
C ILE A 205 -14.73 29.25 -0.53
N ALA A 206 -15.89 29.09 -1.17
CA ALA A 206 -17.18 29.42 -0.59
C ALA A 206 -17.60 28.46 0.52
N GLN A 207 -17.41 27.15 0.34
CA GLN A 207 -17.93 26.13 1.25
C GLN A 207 -16.91 25.66 2.30
N ILE A 208 -15.64 25.54 1.94
CA ILE A 208 -14.62 25.00 2.87
C ILE A 208 -14.31 26.07 3.91
N PRO A 209 -14.34 25.76 5.22
CA PRO A 209 -14.05 26.74 6.24
C PRO A 209 -12.58 27.16 6.22
N ALA A 210 -12.32 28.37 6.70
CA ALA A 210 -10.96 28.82 6.95
C ALA A 210 -10.34 28.03 8.12
N PRO A 211 -9.01 27.79 8.10
CA PRO A 211 -8.33 27.18 9.23
C PRO A 211 -8.46 28.01 10.51
N VAL A 212 -8.68 27.32 11.62
CA VAL A 212 -8.85 27.92 12.95
C VAL A 212 -7.63 27.61 13.81
N GLY A 213 -7.08 28.64 14.45
CA GLY A 213 -5.97 28.51 15.39
C GLY A 213 -5.58 29.84 16.01
N ASP A 214 -4.83 29.79 17.11
CA ASP A 214 -4.35 30.99 17.81
C ASP A 214 -2.93 31.34 17.37
N SER A 215 -2.76 32.48 16.72
CA SER A 215 -1.47 32.92 16.19
C SER A 215 -0.47 33.38 17.26
N ASP A 216 -0.95 33.66 18.48
CA ASP A 216 -0.15 34.10 19.62
C ASP A 216 0.14 32.95 20.60
N ALA A 217 -0.51 31.79 20.42
CA ALA A 217 -0.25 30.60 21.21
C ALA A 217 1.13 29.97 20.88
N PRO A 218 1.67 29.11 21.79
CA PRO A 218 2.83 28.28 21.49
C PRO A 218 2.65 27.49 20.19
N PRO A 219 3.68 27.42 19.33
CA PRO A 219 3.53 26.79 18.03
C PRO A 219 3.22 25.31 18.16
N ARG A 220 2.20 24.86 17.45
CA ARG A 220 1.84 23.45 17.29
C ARG A 220 1.70 23.17 15.80
N ALA A 221 2.60 22.35 15.27
CA ALA A 221 2.52 21.91 13.89
C ALA A 221 2.43 20.39 13.82
N MET A 222 1.42 19.89 13.13
CA MET A 222 1.21 18.48 12.90
C MET A 222 2.09 18.02 11.75
N ILE A 223 2.86 16.95 11.95
CA ILE A 223 3.54 16.24 10.87
C ILE A 223 2.54 15.32 10.19
N PHE A 224 2.32 15.46 8.90
CA PHE A 224 1.45 14.54 8.15
C PHE A 224 2.21 13.71 7.11
N ASP A 225 3.43 14.10 6.73
CA ASP A 225 4.31 13.28 5.87
C ASP A 225 5.80 13.62 6.11
N SER A 226 6.70 12.73 5.70
CA SER A 226 8.13 12.91 5.78
C SER A 226 8.87 12.16 4.66
N VAL A 227 9.84 12.84 4.04
CA VAL A 227 10.66 12.28 2.96
C VAL A 227 12.13 12.50 3.26
N TYR A 228 12.96 11.51 2.94
CA TYR A 228 14.42 11.59 3.04
C TYR A 228 15.02 12.15 1.74
N ASP A 229 15.76 13.25 1.87
CA ASP A 229 16.59 13.81 0.81
C ASP A 229 18.08 13.53 1.10
N THR A 230 18.80 13.07 0.08
CA THR A 230 20.22 12.68 0.18
C THR A 230 21.14 13.82 0.65
N TYR A 231 20.80 15.07 0.33
CA TYR A 231 21.61 16.25 0.64
C TYR A 231 21.08 17.05 1.82
N ARG A 232 19.75 17.18 1.92
CA ARG A 232 19.06 18.01 2.91
C ARG A 232 18.70 17.22 4.18
N GLY A 233 18.78 15.88 4.15
CA GLY A 233 18.33 15.01 5.22
C GLY A 233 16.81 14.86 5.21
N VAL A 234 16.21 14.65 6.38
CA VAL A 234 14.76 14.49 6.52
C VAL A 234 14.05 15.82 6.25
N VAL A 235 13.17 15.82 5.26
CA VAL A 235 12.21 16.88 4.95
C VAL A 235 10.87 16.46 5.53
N THR A 236 10.38 17.24 6.49
CA THR A 236 9.14 16.93 7.21
C THR A 236 8.04 17.88 6.73
N TYR A 237 6.93 17.36 6.24
CA TYR A 237 5.77 18.15 5.83
C TYR A 237 4.84 18.38 7.01
N VAL A 238 4.49 19.64 7.24
CA VAL A 238 3.74 20.06 8.42
C VAL A 238 2.59 20.99 8.09
N ARG A 239 1.53 20.88 8.89
CA ARG A 239 0.44 21.86 8.99
C ARG A 239 0.55 22.58 10.33
N VAL A 240 0.65 23.90 10.31
CA VAL A 240 0.66 24.70 11.54
C VAL A 240 -0.77 24.90 12.02
N VAL A 241 -1.10 24.41 13.20
CA VAL A 241 -2.42 24.61 13.83
C VAL A 241 -2.40 25.87 14.68
N ASP A 242 -1.36 26.05 15.51
CA ASP A 242 -1.22 27.24 16.36
C ASP A 242 0.16 27.85 16.25
N GLY A 243 0.23 29.12 16.62
CA GLY A 243 1.47 29.89 16.68
C GLY A 243 2.14 30.06 15.33
N ARG A 244 3.46 30.20 15.36
CA ARG A 244 4.30 30.48 14.20
C ARG A 244 5.63 29.76 14.32
N ILE A 245 6.12 29.23 13.21
CA ILE A 245 7.43 28.58 13.12
C ILE A 245 8.30 29.40 12.19
N THR A 246 9.49 29.79 12.64
CA THR A 246 10.45 30.55 11.84
C THR A 246 11.79 29.83 11.70
N PRO A 247 12.52 30.06 10.59
CA PRO A 247 13.84 29.46 10.40
C PRO A 247 14.81 29.78 11.56
N ARG A 248 15.75 28.86 11.83
CA ARG A 248 16.78 28.94 12.89
C ARG A 248 16.27 28.89 14.32
N GLU A 249 14.98 28.57 14.52
CA GLU A 249 14.47 28.24 15.85
C GLU A 249 14.83 26.82 16.26
N LYS A 250 14.92 26.59 17.57
CA LYS A 250 15.05 25.24 18.11
C LYS A 250 13.65 24.66 18.28
N ILE A 251 13.39 23.56 17.60
CA ILE A 251 12.13 22.83 17.67
C ILE A 251 12.29 21.54 18.46
N VAL A 252 11.19 21.06 19.03
CA VAL A 252 11.10 19.81 19.77
C VAL A 252 10.01 18.95 19.14
N MET A 253 10.36 17.70 18.88
CA MET A 253 9.42 16.65 18.50
C MET A 253 8.77 16.12 19.78
N MET A 254 7.45 16.28 19.94
CA MET A 254 6.80 16.02 21.24
C MET A 254 6.76 14.54 21.60
N SER A 255 6.65 13.63 20.62
CA SER A 255 6.63 12.18 20.84
C SER A 255 8.00 11.64 21.27
N THR A 256 9.07 12.08 20.62
CA THR A 256 10.43 11.57 20.88
C THR A 256 11.20 12.40 21.92
N GLY A 257 10.77 13.64 22.18
CA GLY A 257 11.51 14.62 22.97
C GLY A 257 12.78 15.14 22.29
N ALA A 258 13.04 14.74 21.04
CA ALA A 258 14.23 15.15 20.30
C ALA A 258 14.19 16.64 19.99
N THR A 259 15.30 17.35 20.25
CA THR A 259 15.44 18.78 19.96
C THR A 259 16.31 18.98 18.73
N HIS A 260 15.82 19.74 17.76
CA HIS A 260 16.52 20.02 16.51
C HIS A 260 16.61 21.53 16.25
N GLU A 261 17.64 21.92 15.50
CA GLU A 261 17.75 23.28 14.96
C GLU A 261 17.16 23.29 13.55
N LEU A 262 16.23 24.21 13.31
CA LEU A 262 15.53 24.31 12.04
C LEU A 262 16.39 25.06 11.03
N LEU A 263 16.94 24.32 10.05
CA LEU A 263 17.84 24.89 9.04
C LEU A 263 17.06 25.70 8.01
N GLU A 264 15.92 25.16 7.58
CA GLU A 264 15.08 25.77 6.56
C GLU A 264 13.60 25.48 6.85
N VAL A 265 12.77 26.49 6.56
CA VAL A 265 11.31 26.38 6.51
C VAL A 265 10.90 26.87 5.14
N GLY A 266 9.94 26.19 4.53
CA GLY A 266 9.46 26.58 3.22
C GLY A 266 8.07 26.08 2.89
N ILE A 267 7.65 26.44 1.69
CA ILE A 267 6.37 26.07 1.08
C ILE A 267 6.64 25.33 -0.24
N VAL A 268 5.64 24.61 -0.73
CA VAL A 268 5.72 23.86 -1.99
C VAL A 268 4.78 24.53 -3.00
N SER A 269 5.32 25.14 -4.07
CA SER A 269 4.52 25.88 -5.06
C SER A 269 5.24 26.02 -6.42
N PRO A 270 5.24 24.99 -7.28
CA PRO A 270 4.97 23.57 -7.00
C PRO A 270 6.24 22.84 -6.49
N GLU A 271 7.40 23.48 -6.64
CA GLU A 271 8.69 23.04 -6.13
C GLU A 271 8.92 23.65 -4.74
N SER A 272 9.80 23.03 -3.97
CA SER A 272 10.16 23.48 -2.62
C SER A 272 10.87 24.83 -2.68
N LYS A 273 10.29 25.84 -2.03
CA LYS A 273 10.83 27.20 -1.93
C LYS A 273 11.00 27.60 -0.45
N PRO A 274 12.19 28.09 -0.04
CA PRO A 274 12.38 28.65 1.29
C PRO A 274 11.45 29.84 1.53
N SER A 275 10.93 29.96 2.75
CA SER A 275 10.02 31.04 3.16
C SER A 275 10.50 31.73 4.44
N ALA A 276 9.79 32.79 4.83
CA ALA A 276 10.07 33.49 6.09
C ALA A 276 9.66 32.69 7.35
N GLY A 277 8.89 31.61 7.16
CA GLY A 277 8.27 30.83 8.22
C GLY A 277 6.86 30.39 7.83
N LEU A 278 6.17 29.71 8.75
CA LEU A 278 4.80 29.23 8.58
C LEU A 278 3.95 29.75 9.75
N GLY A 279 2.75 30.25 9.44
CA GLY A 279 1.74 30.65 10.42
C GLY A 279 0.54 29.71 10.48
N VAL A 280 -0.40 30.01 11.36
CA VAL A 280 -1.67 29.29 11.53
C VAL A 280 -2.34 28.98 10.19
N GLY A 281 -2.70 27.71 9.99
CA GLY A 281 -3.38 27.21 8.81
C GLY A 281 -2.48 26.94 7.62
N GLU A 282 -1.21 27.37 7.63
CA GLU A 282 -0.31 27.16 6.51
C GLU A 282 0.30 25.75 6.51
N VAL A 283 0.36 25.17 5.32
CA VAL A 283 1.03 23.90 5.04
C VAL A 283 2.39 24.14 4.37
N GLY A 284 3.43 23.47 4.85
CA GLY A 284 4.78 23.63 4.32
C GLY A 284 5.71 22.49 4.73
N TYR A 285 7.01 22.74 4.63
CA TYR A 285 8.05 21.78 5.00
C TYR A 285 9.07 22.36 5.99
N LEU A 286 9.65 21.48 6.80
CA LEU A 286 10.70 21.74 7.77
C LEU A 286 11.93 20.89 7.44
N ILE A 287 13.12 21.49 7.47
CA ILE A 287 14.40 20.78 7.30
C ILE A 287 15.24 20.96 8.56
N THR A 288 15.53 19.84 9.23
CA THR A 288 16.30 19.81 10.48
C THR A 288 17.74 19.32 10.29
N GLY A 289 18.08 18.81 9.10
CA GLY A 289 19.39 18.19 8.82
C GLY A 289 19.60 16.83 9.49
N VAL A 290 18.56 16.30 10.14
CA VAL A 290 18.56 14.94 10.69
C VAL A 290 18.67 13.94 9.54
N LYS A 291 19.35 12.82 9.76
CA LYS A 291 19.47 11.73 8.77
C LYS A 291 18.54 10.55 9.06
N ASP A 292 18.05 10.46 10.30
CA ASP A 292 17.19 9.37 10.74
C ASP A 292 15.73 9.85 10.80
N VAL A 293 14.91 9.37 9.87
CA VAL A 293 13.47 9.72 9.78
C VAL A 293 12.70 9.28 11.01
N ARG A 294 13.18 8.28 11.76
CA ARG A 294 12.53 7.81 13.00
C ARG A 294 12.51 8.86 14.13
N GLN A 295 13.31 9.92 14.01
CA GLN A 295 13.28 11.05 14.94
C GLN A 295 12.16 12.05 14.63
N SER A 296 11.65 12.04 13.39
CA SER A 296 10.53 12.85 12.90
C SER A 296 9.38 11.93 12.46
N LYS A 297 8.63 11.41 13.43
CA LYS A 297 7.54 10.48 13.14
C LYS A 297 6.35 11.24 12.52
N VAL A 298 5.77 10.68 11.45
CA VAL A 298 4.47 11.14 10.92
C VAL A 298 3.43 11.10 12.05
N GLY A 299 2.50 12.05 12.13
CA GLY A 299 1.53 12.16 13.22
C GLY A 299 2.08 12.73 14.54
N ASP A 300 3.37 13.04 14.64
CA ASP A 300 3.92 13.77 15.78
C ASP A 300 3.61 15.27 15.69
N THR A 301 3.73 15.96 16.83
CA THR A 301 3.60 17.42 16.92
C THR A 301 4.97 18.05 17.09
N VAL A 302 5.25 19.04 16.24
CA VAL A 302 6.41 19.93 16.35
C VAL A 302 6.02 21.16 17.15
N THR A 303 6.83 21.50 18.15
CA THR A 303 6.72 22.76 18.91
C THR A 303 8.09 23.41 19.10
N THR A 304 8.17 24.61 19.65
CA THR A 304 9.44 25.28 19.96
C THR A 304 10.02 24.81 21.30
N ALA A 305 11.35 24.72 21.39
CA ALA A 305 12.04 24.35 22.62
C ALA A 305 11.86 25.37 23.75
N LYS A 306 11.65 26.64 23.37
CA LYS A 306 11.39 27.74 24.30
C LYS A 306 9.95 28.20 24.09
N ASN A 307 9.18 28.25 25.17
CA ASN A 307 7.74 28.56 25.15
C ASN A 307 6.94 27.61 24.24
N GLY A 308 7.30 26.33 24.21
CA GLY A 308 6.58 25.31 23.46
C GLY A 308 5.23 24.96 24.08
N ALA A 309 4.39 24.31 23.29
CA ALA A 309 3.08 23.84 23.72
C ALA A 309 3.22 22.75 24.79
N PRO A 310 2.36 22.76 25.82
CA PRO A 310 2.41 21.76 26.89
C PRO A 310 1.83 20.41 26.46
N GLU A 311 0.92 20.40 25.49
CA GLU A 311 0.19 19.20 25.04
C GLU A 311 0.33 19.04 23.52
N PRO A 312 0.59 17.81 23.03
CA PRO A 312 0.64 17.54 21.61
C PRO A 312 -0.76 17.62 21.00
N LEU A 313 -0.82 17.69 19.67
CA LEU A 313 -2.04 17.42 18.91
C LEU A 313 -2.41 15.93 19.02
N THR A 314 -3.59 15.58 18.53
CA THR A 314 -4.18 14.24 18.64
C THR A 314 -3.19 13.13 18.25
N GLY A 315 -3.21 12.04 19.02
CA GLY A 315 -2.10 11.09 19.10
C GLY A 315 -1.83 10.25 17.85
N TYR A 316 -0.54 10.06 17.60
CA TYR A 316 0.04 9.16 16.60
C TYR A 316 -0.28 7.68 16.87
N ARG A 317 -0.69 6.94 15.83
CA ARG A 317 -0.70 5.47 15.79
C ARG A 317 0.30 5.00 14.74
N GLU A 318 1.21 4.12 15.14
CA GLU A 318 2.15 3.51 14.20
C GLU A 318 1.37 2.60 13.23
N PRO A 319 1.62 2.70 11.90
CA PRO A 319 1.04 1.78 10.94
C PRO A 319 1.54 0.37 11.24
N GLN A 320 0.63 -0.57 11.49
CA GLN A 320 0.99 -1.96 11.74
C GLN A 320 0.97 -2.76 10.42
N PRO A 321 2.06 -3.49 10.10
CA PRO A 321 2.07 -4.36 8.94
C PRO A 321 1.07 -5.52 9.08
N MET A 322 0.24 -5.72 8.08
CA MET A 322 -0.75 -6.81 8.03
C MET A 322 -0.27 -8.01 7.22
N VAL A 323 0.64 -7.79 6.28
CA VAL A 323 1.12 -8.80 5.33
C VAL A 323 2.63 -8.94 5.46
N TYR A 324 3.11 -10.18 5.57
CA TYR A 324 4.54 -10.48 5.68
C TYR A 324 5.00 -11.40 4.56
N SER A 325 6.11 -11.05 3.91
CA SER A 325 6.76 -11.88 2.90
C SER A 325 8.27 -11.87 3.08
N GLY A 326 8.91 -13.02 2.82
CA GLY A 326 10.36 -13.11 2.80
C GLY A 326 10.91 -12.64 1.45
N LEU A 327 11.83 -11.68 1.47
CA LEU A 327 12.56 -11.19 0.31
C LEU A 327 13.99 -11.72 0.34
N TYR A 328 14.39 -12.40 -0.74
CA TYR A 328 15.69 -13.05 -0.88
C TYR A 328 16.35 -12.61 -2.18
N PRO A 329 17.64 -12.24 -2.18
CA PRO A 329 18.34 -11.97 -3.42
C PRO A 329 18.58 -13.27 -4.19
N VAL A 330 18.54 -13.20 -5.53
CA VAL A 330 18.86 -14.35 -6.39
C VAL A 330 20.32 -14.75 -6.20
N ASP A 331 21.21 -13.77 -6.10
CA ASP A 331 22.63 -13.94 -5.76
C ASP A 331 22.86 -13.63 -4.27
N GLY A 332 23.38 -14.60 -3.52
CA GLY A 332 23.67 -14.41 -2.09
C GLY A 332 24.73 -13.34 -1.79
N SER A 333 25.52 -12.91 -2.77
CA SER A 333 26.47 -11.81 -2.62
C SER A 333 25.80 -10.43 -2.53
N ASP A 334 24.54 -10.30 -2.97
CA ASP A 334 23.76 -9.07 -2.91
C ASP A 334 23.04 -8.87 -1.57
N TYR A 335 23.13 -9.83 -0.64
CA TYR A 335 22.53 -9.70 0.69
C TYR A 335 22.89 -8.39 1.42
N PRO A 336 24.16 -7.92 1.43
CA PRO A 336 24.51 -6.63 2.03
C PRO A 336 23.88 -5.44 1.29
N VAL A 337 23.73 -5.53 -0.03
CA VAL A 337 23.12 -4.48 -0.85
C VAL A 337 21.61 -4.41 -0.57
N LEU A 338 20.93 -5.56 -0.50
CA LEU A 338 19.53 -5.65 -0.10
C LEU A 338 19.30 -5.05 1.28
N ARG A 339 20.19 -5.33 2.24
CA ARG A 339 20.12 -4.73 3.57
C ARG A 339 20.18 -3.21 3.52
N GLU A 340 21.17 -2.66 2.80
CA GLU A 340 21.35 -1.21 2.67
C GLU A 340 20.16 -0.57 1.93
N ALA A 341 19.61 -1.26 0.94
CA ALA A 341 18.43 -0.82 0.19
C ALA A 341 17.18 -0.78 1.08
N LEU A 342 16.92 -1.82 1.88
CA LEU A 342 15.84 -1.84 2.86
C LEU A 342 16.00 -0.76 3.93
N GLU A 343 17.22 -0.55 4.46
CA GLU A 343 17.53 0.52 5.40
C GLU A 343 17.21 1.90 4.79
N LYS A 344 17.54 2.13 3.52
CA LYS A 344 17.23 3.38 2.81
C LYS A 344 15.74 3.54 2.50
N LEU A 345 15.04 2.48 2.11
CA LEU A 345 13.60 2.52 1.82
C LEU A 345 12.79 2.78 3.08
N GLN A 346 13.14 2.15 4.21
CA GLN A 346 12.49 2.36 5.49
C GLN A 346 12.60 3.81 5.98
N LEU A 347 13.58 4.59 5.52
CA LEU A 347 13.62 6.03 5.80
C LEU A 347 12.41 6.75 5.17
N ASN A 348 11.94 6.34 4.00
CA ASN A 348 10.82 6.99 3.32
C ASN A 348 9.47 6.32 3.60
N ASP A 349 9.50 5.09 4.11
CA ASP A 349 8.32 4.27 4.34
C ASP A 349 8.25 3.82 5.80
N ALA A 350 7.43 4.53 6.59
CA ALA A 350 7.24 4.25 8.00
C ALA A 350 6.50 2.93 8.25
N ALA A 351 5.81 2.38 7.25
CA ALA A 351 5.06 1.13 7.38
C ALA A 351 5.87 -0.10 7.00
N LEU A 352 7.00 0.05 6.29
CA LEU A 352 7.91 -1.03 5.98
C LEU A 352 8.70 -1.46 7.22
N THR A 353 8.46 -2.70 7.67
CA THR A 353 9.28 -3.35 8.70
C THR A 353 10.09 -4.49 8.09
N TYR A 354 11.28 -4.77 8.60
CA TYR A 354 12.04 -5.93 8.17
C TYR A 354 12.91 -6.52 9.27
N GLU A 355 13.11 -7.84 9.23
CA GLU A 355 14.00 -8.58 10.12
C GLU A 355 14.85 -9.59 9.31
N PRO A 356 16.13 -9.82 9.67
CA PRO A 356 16.97 -10.80 8.98
C PRO A 356 16.37 -12.21 9.09
N GLU A 357 16.27 -12.91 7.96
CA GLU A 357 15.75 -14.27 7.88
C GLU A 357 16.76 -15.19 7.17
N THR A 358 16.80 -16.46 7.54
CA THR A 358 17.60 -17.47 6.84
C THR A 358 16.71 -18.63 6.40
N SER A 359 16.72 -18.91 5.10
CA SER A 359 16.03 -20.03 4.50
C SER A 359 17.05 -21.10 4.10
N VAL A 360 16.74 -22.37 4.37
CA VAL A 360 17.57 -23.50 3.94
C VAL A 360 17.72 -23.55 2.42
N ALA A 361 16.69 -23.12 1.68
CA ALA A 361 16.65 -23.18 0.22
C ALA A 361 17.14 -21.89 -0.46
N LEU A 362 16.79 -20.73 0.10
CA LEU A 362 17.07 -19.42 -0.51
C LEU A 362 18.27 -18.69 0.10
N GLY A 363 18.84 -19.20 1.20
CA GLY A 363 19.96 -18.58 1.88
C GLY A 363 19.54 -17.40 2.75
N PHE A 364 20.35 -16.35 2.77
CA PHE A 364 20.12 -15.16 3.60
C PHE A 364 19.15 -14.20 2.92
N GLY A 365 18.14 -13.75 3.65
CA GLY A 365 17.17 -12.77 3.18
C GLY A 365 16.60 -11.95 4.33
N PHE A 366 15.45 -11.34 4.09
CA PHE A 366 14.73 -10.54 5.09
C PHE A 366 13.26 -10.91 5.08
N ARG A 367 12.68 -11.06 6.27
CA ARG A 367 11.23 -11.10 6.45
C ARG A 367 10.75 -9.65 6.50
N CYS A 368 9.99 -9.24 5.50
CA CYS A 368 9.47 -7.88 5.39
C CYS A 368 7.97 -7.86 5.69
N GLY A 369 7.52 -6.84 6.41
CA GLY A 369 6.13 -6.54 6.71
C GLY A 369 5.65 -5.34 5.90
N PHE A 370 4.44 -5.44 5.36
CA PHE A 370 3.77 -4.48 4.49
C PHE A 370 2.33 -4.22 4.95
N LEU A 371 1.76 -3.11 4.51
CA LEU A 371 0.35 -2.75 4.75
C LEU A 371 -0.61 -3.65 3.96
N GLY A 372 -0.19 -4.09 2.77
CA GLY A 372 -0.96 -4.96 1.91
C GLY A 372 -0.15 -5.43 0.70
N LEU A 373 -0.83 -6.02 -0.28
CA LEU A 373 -0.20 -6.62 -1.46
C LEU A 373 0.39 -5.59 -2.41
N LEU A 374 -0.31 -4.48 -2.65
CA LEU A 374 0.18 -3.43 -3.55
C LEU A 374 1.41 -2.77 -2.94
N HIS A 375 1.40 -2.52 -1.62
CA HIS A 375 2.57 -2.00 -0.92
C HIS A 375 3.77 -2.97 -1.04
N MET A 376 3.56 -4.28 -0.91
CA MET A 376 4.60 -5.29 -1.15
C MET A 376 5.15 -5.24 -2.58
N GLU A 377 4.27 -5.20 -3.59
CA GLU A 377 4.68 -5.12 -5.00
C GLU A 377 5.48 -3.86 -5.32
N ILE A 378 5.01 -2.70 -4.85
CA ILE A 378 5.70 -1.42 -5.02
C ILE A 378 7.08 -1.49 -4.37
N THR A 379 7.17 -1.96 -3.12
CA THR A 379 8.45 -2.04 -2.42
C THR A 379 9.43 -2.95 -3.14
N ARG A 380 8.96 -4.11 -3.61
CA ARG A 380 9.78 -5.03 -4.40
C ARG A 380 10.28 -4.40 -5.70
N GLU A 381 9.38 -3.79 -6.46
CA GLU A 381 9.72 -3.16 -7.75
C GLU A 381 10.68 -1.99 -7.57
N ARG A 382 10.56 -1.23 -6.47
CA ARG A 382 11.54 -0.20 -6.10
C ARG A 382 12.90 -0.78 -5.77
N LEU A 383 12.97 -1.89 -5.03
CA LEU A 383 14.23 -2.58 -4.77
C LEU A 383 14.89 -3.06 -6.07
N GLU A 384 14.11 -3.64 -6.98
CA GLU A 384 14.59 -4.12 -8.29
C GLU A 384 15.10 -2.96 -9.16
N ARG A 385 14.38 -1.84 -9.25
CA ARG A 385 14.70 -0.73 -10.15
C ARG A 385 15.69 0.28 -9.58
N GLU A 386 15.53 0.71 -8.32
CA GLU A 386 16.34 1.76 -7.72
C GLU A 386 17.71 1.24 -7.25
N PHE A 387 17.79 -0.04 -6.92
CA PHE A 387 18.99 -0.67 -6.35
C PHE A 387 19.59 -1.80 -7.21
N ASP A 388 19.00 -2.08 -8.38
CA ASP A 388 19.46 -3.11 -9.34
C ASP A 388 19.59 -4.50 -8.68
N LEU A 389 18.56 -4.89 -7.93
CA LEU A 389 18.52 -6.15 -7.18
C LEU A 389 17.54 -7.15 -7.81
N ASP A 390 18.02 -8.33 -8.17
CA ASP A 390 17.13 -9.44 -8.55
C ASP A 390 16.61 -10.15 -7.28
N LEU A 391 15.31 -10.07 -7.03
CA LEU A 391 14.69 -10.57 -5.80
C LEU A 391 13.68 -11.70 -6.03
N ILE A 392 13.62 -12.61 -5.05
CA ILE A 392 12.62 -13.67 -4.91
C ILE A 392 11.79 -13.37 -3.67
N SER A 393 10.48 -13.24 -3.85
CA SER A 393 9.51 -13.11 -2.76
C SER A 393 8.85 -14.46 -2.45
N THR A 394 8.73 -14.82 -1.17
CA THR A 394 7.91 -15.97 -0.76
C THR A 394 6.42 -15.64 -0.88
N ALA A 395 5.57 -16.66 -0.71
CA ALA A 395 4.14 -16.40 -0.56
C ALA A 395 3.91 -15.46 0.65
N PRO A 396 3.04 -14.45 0.52
CA PRO A 396 2.68 -13.59 1.64
C PRO A 396 1.92 -14.41 2.69
N ASN A 397 2.17 -14.11 3.97
CA ASN A 397 1.43 -14.66 5.11
C ASN A 397 0.91 -13.53 5.99
N VAL A 398 -0.04 -13.85 6.84
CA VAL A 398 -0.54 -12.96 7.90
C VAL A 398 0.06 -13.33 9.25
N VAL A 399 -0.16 -12.48 10.25
CA VAL A 399 0.26 -12.74 11.63
C VAL A 399 -0.78 -13.62 12.33
N TYR A 400 -0.37 -14.73 12.91
CA TYR A 400 -1.25 -15.59 13.71
C TYR A 400 -0.88 -15.51 15.19
N ARG A 401 -1.87 -15.53 16.08
CA ARG A 401 -1.64 -15.66 17.52
C ARG A 401 -2.02 -17.07 17.98
N VAL A 402 -1.03 -17.82 18.42
CA VAL A 402 -1.19 -19.22 18.85
C VAL A 402 -1.08 -19.30 20.36
N VAL A 403 -2.12 -19.81 21.02
CA VAL A 403 -2.15 -20.07 22.46
C VAL A 403 -1.99 -21.57 22.69
N MET A 404 -0.96 -21.94 23.43
CA MET A 404 -0.62 -23.32 23.76
C MET A 404 -1.47 -23.84 24.93
N ASP A 405 -1.52 -25.18 25.13
CA ASP A 405 -2.25 -25.80 26.26
C ASP A 405 -1.76 -25.36 27.66
N ASP A 406 -0.55 -24.77 27.74
CA ASP A 406 0.06 -24.23 28.96
C ASP A 406 -0.13 -22.70 29.11
N ASP A 407 -1.06 -22.12 28.35
CA ASP A 407 -1.37 -20.69 28.27
C ASP A 407 -0.22 -19.81 27.74
N THR A 408 0.83 -20.40 27.15
CA THR A 408 1.90 -19.63 26.51
C THR A 408 1.44 -19.11 25.15
N GLU A 409 1.59 -17.81 24.92
CA GLU A 409 1.23 -17.16 23.65
C GLU A 409 2.44 -17.02 22.72
N HIS A 410 2.25 -17.37 21.45
CA HIS A 410 3.23 -17.22 20.38
C HIS A 410 2.64 -16.40 19.23
N ILE A 411 3.36 -15.37 18.81
CA ILE A 411 3.04 -14.63 17.59
C ILE A 411 3.81 -15.30 16.45
N VAL A 412 3.08 -15.87 15.49
CA VAL A 412 3.62 -16.63 14.36
C VAL A 412 3.45 -15.82 13.09
N THR A 413 4.54 -15.23 12.59
CA THR A 413 4.58 -14.52 11.30
C THR A 413 5.08 -15.42 10.17
N ASN A 414 5.74 -16.53 10.51
CA ASN A 414 6.33 -17.48 9.58
C ASN A 414 5.84 -18.91 9.88
N PRO A 415 5.45 -19.70 8.86
CA PRO A 415 5.18 -21.13 9.03
C PRO A 415 6.29 -21.90 9.77
N SER A 416 7.55 -21.50 9.66
CA SER A 416 8.67 -22.13 10.36
C SER A 416 8.60 -21.96 11.88
N ASP A 417 8.07 -20.84 12.37
CA ASP A 417 7.97 -20.50 13.79
C ASP A 417 6.76 -21.14 14.48
N TRP A 418 6.03 -21.99 13.75
CA TRP A 418 4.87 -22.70 14.28
C TRP A 418 5.28 -23.54 15.50
N PRO A 419 4.65 -23.35 16.67
CA PRO A 419 5.07 -24.00 17.89
C PRO A 419 4.86 -25.52 17.82
N GLU A 420 5.83 -26.28 18.34
CA GLU A 420 5.73 -27.72 18.48
C GLU A 420 4.92 -28.08 19.74
N GLY A 421 3.83 -28.82 19.58
CA GLY A 421 3.02 -29.26 20.71
C GLY A 421 1.52 -29.31 20.39
N LYS A 422 0.70 -29.35 21.44
CA LYS A 422 -0.74 -29.18 21.31
C LYS A 422 -1.09 -27.71 21.50
N THR A 423 -1.77 -27.17 20.51
CA THR A 423 -2.33 -25.82 20.50
C THR A 423 -3.74 -25.85 21.08
N ALA A 424 -4.05 -24.96 22.00
CA ALA A 424 -5.38 -24.82 22.57
C ALA A 424 -6.29 -23.99 21.66
N HIS A 425 -5.86 -22.76 21.36
CA HIS A 425 -6.59 -21.79 20.56
C HIS A 425 -5.66 -21.13 19.54
N ILE A 426 -6.13 -20.97 18.31
CA ILE A 426 -5.39 -20.28 17.25
C ILE A 426 -6.25 -19.14 16.76
N TYR A 427 -5.70 -17.94 16.78
CA TYR A 427 -6.35 -16.73 16.30
C TYR A 427 -5.73 -16.28 14.98
N GLU A 428 -6.60 -15.99 14.02
CA GLU A 428 -6.24 -15.40 12.72
C GLU A 428 -6.83 -13.99 12.60
N PRO A 429 -6.17 -13.09 11.85
CA PRO A 429 -6.65 -11.74 11.66
C PRO A 429 -7.83 -11.73 10.69
N VAL A 430 -8.85 -10.96 11.04
CA VAL A 430 -10.04 -10.75 10.23
C VAL A 430 -10.14 -9.29 9.82
N VAL A 431 -10.72 -9.09 8.64
CA VAL A 431 -11.01 -7.77 8.12
C VAL A 431 -12.49 -7.67 7.80
N LYS A 432 -13.05 -6.49 8.03
CA LYS A 432 -14.34 -6.13 7.46
C LYS A 432 -14.09 -5.68 6.04
N THR A 433 -14.84 -6.24 5.12
CA THR A 433 -14.67 -6.04 3.69
C THR A 433 -15.95 -5.45 3.13
N THR A 434 -15.81 -4.37 2.39
CA THR A 434 -16.90 -3.72 1.66
C THR A 434 -16.70 -3.97 0.17
N ILE A 435 -17.67 -4.65 -0.45
CA ILE A 435 -17.67 -4.95 -1.89
C ILE A 435 -18.80 -4.17 -2.53
N ILE A 436 -18.48 -3.36 -3.54
CA ILE A 436 -19.47 -2.66 -4.35
C ILE A 436 -19.45 -3.23 -5.75
N ALA A 437 -20.62 -3.62 -6.25
CA ALA A 437 -20.75 -4.18 -7.59
C ALA A 437 -22.15 -3.93 -8.17
N PRO A 438 -22.32 -4.12 -9.49
CA PRO A 438 -23.65 -4.23 -10.08
C PRO A 438 -24.46 -5.38 -9.46
N SER A 439 -25.76 -5.17 -9.27
CA SER A 439 -26.67 -6.12 -8.60
C SER A 439 -26.78 -7.48 -9.32
N GLU A 440 -26.44 -7.55 -10.61
CA GLU A 440 -26.38 -8.81 -11.37
C GLU A 440 -25.29 -9.78 -10.90
N PHE A 441 -24.24 -9.29 -10.23
CA PHE A 441 -23.10 -10.11 -9.80
C PHE A 441 -23.19 -10.61 -8.35
N ILE A 442 -24.26 -10.29 -7.62
CA ILE A 442 -24.45 -10.68 -6.20
C ILE A 442 -24.16 -12.16 -5.98
N GLY A 443 -24.77 -13.04 -6.78
CA GLY A 443 -24.61 -14.49 -6.61
C GLY A 443 -23.16 -14.96 -6.73
N ALA A 444 -22.40 -14.41 -7.70
CA ALA A 444 -21.00 -14.77 -7.92
C ALA A 444 -20.09 -14.26 -6.79
N ILE A 445 -20.39 -13.08 -6.24
CA ILE A 445 -19.68 -12.48 -5.10
C ILE A 445 -19.95 -13.28 -3.82
N MET A 446 -21.21 -13.61 -3.55
CA MET A 446 -21.59 -14.42 -2.39
C MET A 446 -20.88 -15.79 -2.40
N GLU A 447 -20.89 -16.47 -3.56
CA GLU A 447 -20.20 -17.76 -3.71
C GLU A 447 -18.68 -17.62 -3.46
N LEU A 448 -18.06 -16.56 -3.98
CA LEU A 448 -16.64 -16.31 -3.75
C LEU A 448 -16.35 -16.07 -2.26
N CYS A 449 -17.07 -15.14 -1.62
CA CYS A 449 -16.87 -14.82 -0.20
C CYS A 449 -17.10 -16.05 0.69
N GLN A 450 -18.14 -16.83 0.41
CA GLN A 450 -18.44 -18.05 1.19
C GLN A 450 -17.39 -19.15 0.99
N SER A 451 -16.86 -19.30 -0.23
CA SER A 451 -15.74 -20.22 -0.49
C SER A 451 -14.45 -19.83 0.27
N ARG A 452 -14.38 -18.56 0.69
CA ARG A 452 -13.28 -17.93 1.42
C ARG A 452 -13.61 -17.71 2.90
N ARG A 453 -14.58 -18.45 3.43
CA ARG A 453 -15.00 -18.43 4.84
C ARG A 453 -15.53 -17.07 5.31
N GLY A 454 -16.07 -16.27 4.39
CA GLY A 454 -16.65 -14.97 4.69
C GLY A 454 -18.03 -15.07 5.32
N GLU A 455 -18.25 -14.25 6.35
CA GLU A 455 -19.55 -14.07 6.99
C GLU A 455 -20.21 -12.77 6.48
N LEU A 456 -21.44 -12.88 5.97
CA LEU A 456 -22.19 -11.71 5.50
C LEU A 456 -22.68 -10.90 6.69
N GLY A 457 -22.21 -9.66 6.81
CA GLY A 457 -22.65 -8.70 7.83
C GLY A 457 -23.85 -7.85 7.39
N GLY A 458 -23.97 -7.55 6.09
CA GLY A 458 -25.07 -6.74 5.57
C GLY A 458 -25.02 -6.54 4.08
N MET A 459 -26.14 -6.10 3.51
CA MET A 459 -26.26 -5.78 2.08
C MET A 459 -27.25 -4.64 1.90
N ASP A 460 -26.79 -3.55 1.29
CA ASP A 460 -27.59 -2.35 1.01
C ASP A 460 -27.56 -2.01 -0.48
N TYR A 461 -28.68 -1.52 -1.01
CA TYR A 461 -28.76 -1.05 -2.38
C TYR A 461 -28.44 0.43 -2.44
N LEU A 462 -27.31 0.80 -3.05
CA LEU A 462 -26.93 2.19 -3.28
C LEU A 462 -27.77 2.82 -4.41
N SER A 463 -28.18 2.00 -5.36
CA SER A 463 -29.13 2.37 -6.43
C SER A 463 -29.89 1.12 -6.90
N GLU A 464 -30.83 1.27 -7.84
CA GLU A 464 -31.54 0.13 -8.45
C GLU A 464 -30.58 -0.91 -9.09
N THR A 465 -29.37 -0.47 -9.43
CA THR A 465 -28.41 -1.26 -10.20
C THR A 465 -27.14 -1.60 -9.43
N ARG A 466 -26.91 -1.00 -8.25
CA ARG A 466 -25.69 -1.20 -7.46
C ARG A 466 -26.00 -1.62 -6.04
N VAL A 467 -25.14 -2.49 -5.54
CA VAL A 467 -25.24 -3.07 -4.22
C VAL A 467 -23.91 -2.96 -3.51
N GLU A 468 -23.99 -2.59 -2.23
CA GLU A 468 -22.92 -2.68 -1.26
C GLU A 468 -23.11 -3.95 -0.44
N MET A 469 -22.08 -4.78 -0.35
CA MET A 469 -22.06 -6.00 0.45
C MET A 469 -20.96 -5.91 1.49
N ARG A 470 -21.32 -6.06 2.76
CA ARG A 470 -20.39 -6.04 3.89
C ARG A 470 -20.15 -7.46 4.38
N TYR A 471 -18.89 -7.89 4.38
CA TYR A 471 -18.45 -9.19 4.85
C TYR A 471 -17.41 -9.05 5.96
N THR A 472 -17.31 -10.06 6.83
CA THR A 472 -16.11 -10.28 7.64
C THR A 472 -15.37 -11.48 7.04
N LEU A 473 -14.11 -11.28 6.67
CA LEU A 473 -13.30 -12.26 5.96
C LEU A 473 -11.95 -12.45 6.66
N PRO A 474 -11.42 -13.69 6.72
CA PRO A 474 -10.06 -13.92 7.17
C PRO A 474 -9.05 -13.27 6.21
N MET A 475 -8.12 -12.48 6.73
CA MET A 475 -7.13 -11.77 5.91
C MET A 475 -6.30 -12.74 5.05
N ALA A 476 -5.97 -13.93 5.59
CA ALA A 476 -5.24 -14.98 4.88
C ALA A 476 -5.94 -15.46 3.58
N GLU A 477 -7.26 -15.35 3.50
CA GLU A 477 -8.04 -15.77 2.32
C GLU A 477 -8.16 -14.64 1.28
N ILE A 478 -7.96 -13.38 1.69
CA ILE A 478 -8.00 -12.21 0.81
C ILE A 478 -6.65 -11.98 0.12
N ILE A 479 -5.55 -12.14 0.87
CA ILE A 479 -4.20 -11.86 0.35
C ILE A 479 -3.78 -12.74 -0.84
N PHE A 480 -4.50 -13.84 -1.10
CA PHE A 480 -4.16 -14.76 -2.17
C PHE A 480 -5.31 -14.91 -3.18
N ASP A 481 -5.13 -14.35 -4.38
CA ASP A 481 -6.01 -14.55 -5.56
C ASP A 481 -7.47 -14.07 -5.37
N PHE A 482 -7.82 -13.45 -4.23
CA PHE A 482 -9.18 -12.99 -3.98
C PHE A 482 -9.58 -11.84 -4.90
N PHE A 483 -8.71 -10.82 -5.00
CA PHE A 483 -8.96 -9.65 -5.83
C PHE A 483 -9.06 -10.00 -7.32
N ASP A 484 -8.16 -10.86 -7.81
CA ASP A 484 -8.18 -11.34 -9.19
C ASP A 484 -9.42 -12.19 -9.48
N ALA A 485 -9.79 -13.10 -8.56
CA ALA A 485 -11.01 -13.88 -8.68
C ALA A 485 -12.27 -13.00 -8.64
N LEU A 486 -12.30 -11.98 -7.79
CA LEU A 486 -13.40 -11.03 -7.70
C LEU A 486 -13.55 -10.26 -9.01
N LYS A 487 -12.48 -9.64 -9.51
CA LYS A 487 -12.49 -8.93 -10.80
C LYS A 487 -12.86 -9.84 -11.95
N SER A 488 -12.34 -11.07 -12.01
CA SER A 488 -12.66 -12.03 -13.07
C SER A 488 -14.15 -12.38 -13.10
N ARG A 489 -14.74 -12.68 -11.92
CA ARG A 489 -16.15 -13.06 -11.79
C ARG A 489 -17.12 -11.91 -12.06
N THR A 490 -16.69 -10.67 -11.83
CA THR A 490 -17.51 -9.46 -12.01
C THR A 490 -17.15 -8.67 -13.26
N ARG A 491 -16.31 -9.23 -14.14
CA ARG A 491 -15.81 -8.56 -15.35
C ARG A 491 -15.10 -7.22 -15.06
N GLY A 492 -14.54 -7.10 -13.86
CA GLY A 492 -13.84 -5.91 -13.39
C GLY A 492 -14.75 -4.83 -12.79
N TYR A 493 -16.07 -5.04 -12.72
CA TYR A 493 -17.00 -4.04 -12.18
C TYR A 493 -17.10 -4.00 -10.66
N ALA A 494 -16.59 -5.03 -9.97
CA ALA A 494 -16.57 -5.01 -8.51
C ALA A 494 -15.32 -4.28 -8.00
N SER A 495 -15.56 -3.41 -7.04
CA SER A 495 -14.54 -2.78 -6.21
C SER A 495 -14.56 -3.37 -4.80
N LEU A 496 -13.40 -3.36 -4.17
CA LEU A 496 -13.15 -3.94 -2.86
C LEU A 496 -12.44 -2.91 -1.99
N ASP A 497 -12.91 -2.77 -0.77
CA ASP A 497 -12.20 -2.10 0.32
C ASP A 497 -12.24 -2.99 1.57
N TYR A 498 -11.25 -2.85 2.46
CA TYR A 498 -11.24 -3.60 3.71
C TYR A 498 -10.57 -2.82 4.85
N GLU A 499 -11.07 -3.01 6.06
CA GLU A 499 -10.55 -2.44 7.31
C GLU A 499 -10.25 -3.54 8.33
N GLU A 500 -9.30 -3.29 9.22
CA GLU A 500 -8.97 -4.21 10.31
C GLU A 500 -10.17 -4.44 11.24
N ALA A 501 -10.48 -5.71 11.54
CA ALA A 501 -11.58 -6.09 12.41
C ALA A 501 -11.15 -6.96 13.59
N GLY A 502 -9.87 -6.94 13.94
CA GLY A 502 -9.29 -7.73 15.03
C GLY A 502 -8.98 -9.18 14.63
N GLU A 503 -9.18 -10.10 15.55
CA GLU A 503 -8.84 -11.52 15.38
C GLU A 503 -10.06 -12.43 15.64
N GLN A 504 -10.11 -13.58 14.97
CA GLN A 504 -11.06 -14.65 15.23
C GLN A 504 -10.36 -15.98 15.51
N GLU A 505 -10.99 -16.86 16.28
CA GLU A 505 -10.50 -18.22 16.50
C GLU A 505 -10.74 -19.09 15.25
N ALA A 506 -9.75 -19.88 14.83
CA ALA A 506 -9.83 -20.71 13.62
C ALA A 506 -9.11 -22.06 13.75
N GLU A 507 -9.63 -23.09 13.05
CA GLU A 507 -8.99 -24.41 12.96
C GLU A 507 -7.88 -24.42 11.89
N LEU A 508 -6.74 -23.83 12.22
CA LEU A 508 -5.57 -23.76 11.34
C LEU A 508 -4.60 -24.93 11.54
N VAL A 509 -3.97 -25.36 10.45
CA VAL A 509 -2.93 -26.39 10.45
C VAL A 509 -1.75 -25.94 9.59
N LYS A 510 -0.53 -26.23 10.07
CA LYS A 510 0.70 -26.12 9.27
C LYS A 510 0.78 -27.30 8.30
N VAL A 511 0.88 -27.00 7.01
CA VAL A 511 1.14 -27.99 5.96
C VAL A 511 2.59 -27.87 5.51
N ASP A 512 3.38 -28.90 5.79
CA ASP A 512 4.77 -29.03 5.38
C ASP A 512 4.88 -29.73 4.04
N ILE A 513 5.72 -29.20 3.14
CA ILE A 513 6.06 -29.87 1.89
C ILE A 513 7.42 -30.56 2.05
N LEU A 514 7.39 -31.88 1.98
CA LEU A 514 8.56 -32.74 2.12
C LEU A 514 9.07 -33.17 0.74
N LEU A 515 10.35 -32.89 0.46
CA LEU A 515 11.08 -33.42 -0.68
C LEU A 515 12.02 -34.51 -0.21
N GLN A 516 11.80 -35.74 -0.66
CA GLN A 516 12.57 -36.90 -0.19
C GLN A 516 12.54 -37.10 1.35
N GLY A 517 11.49 -36.58 2.00
CA GLY A 517 11.32 -36.67 3.46
C GLY A 517 11.99 -35.54 4.26
N GLU A 518 12.71 -34.63 3.60
CA GLU A 518 13.18 -33.37 4.20
C GLU A 518 12.12 -32.29 3.96
N ALA A 519 11.71 -31.59 5.03
CA ALA A 519 10.81 -30.45 4.91
C ALA A 519 11.52 -29.28 4.23
N VAL A 520 10.78 -28.58 3.36
CA VAL A 520 11.25 -27.37 2.68
C VAL A 520 10.42 -26.21 3.18
N ASP A 521 10.99 -25.46 4.11
CA ASP A 521 10.33 -24.41 4.89
C ASP A 521 9.61 -23.40 4.00
N ALA A 522 10.25 -22.94 2.93
CA ALA A 522 9.68 -21.92 2.06
C ALA A 522 8.51 -22.38 1.17
N PHE A 523 8.15 -23.68 1.17
CA PHE A 523 6.89 -24.18 0.60
C PHE A 523 5.84 -24.53 1.65
N SER A 524 6.16 -24.39 2.93
CA SER A 524 5.23 -24.66 4.02
C SER A 524 4.25 -23.51 4.15
N ALA A 525 3.00 -23.81 4.49
CA ALA A 525 1.95 -22.80 4.64
C ALA A 525 1.02 -23.13 5.79
N ILE A 526 0.48 -22.09 6.41
CA ILE A 526 -0.58 -22.18 7.41
C ILE A 526 -1.90 -22.02 6.66
N VAL A 527 -2.77 -23.02 6.77
CA VAL A 527 -4.05 -23.05 6.06
C VAL A 527 -5.15 -23.59 6.96
N HIS A 528 -6.40 -23.27 6.63
CA HIS A 528 -7.54 -23.90 7.29
C HIS A 528 -7.51 -25.42 7.04
N LYS A 529 -7.88 -26.19 8.06
CA LYS A 529 -7.86 -27.65 8.05
C LYS A 529 -8.59 -28.27 6.86
N ASP A 530 -9.70 -27.69 6.45
CA ASP A 530 -10.50 -28.14 5.29
C ASP A 530 -9.78 -27.91 3.95
N ALA A 531 -8.97 -26.85 3.85
CA ALA A 531 -8.22 -26.49 2.65
C ALA A 531 -6.88 -27.26 2.54
N ALA A 532 -6.39 -27.85 3.64
CA ALA A 532 -5.06 -28.45 3.72
C ALA A 532 -4.79 -29.51 2.65
N TYR A 533 -5.76 -30.41 2.39
CA TYR A 533 -5.61 -31.44 1.35
C TYR A 533 -5.51 -30.85 -0.06
N ALA A 534 -6.36 -29.86 -0.36
CA ALA A 534 -6.38 -29.20 -1.67
C ALA A 534 -5.07 -28.43 -1.92
N TYR A 535 -4.59 -27.68 -0.93
CA TYR A 535 -3.30 -26.99 -0.97
C TYR A 535 -2.14 -27.97 -1.20
N GLY A 536 -2.05 -29.01 -0.38
CA GLY A 536 -0.97 -30.00 -0.45
C GLY A 536 -0.91 -30.73 -1.79
N ASN A 537 -2.06 -31.09 -2.35
CA ASN A 537 -2.14 -31.75 -3.66
C ASN A 537 -1.71 -30.80 -4.79
N ARG A 538 -2.22 -29.55 -4.80
CA ARG A 538 -1.85 -28.53 -5.79
C ARG A 538 -0.34 -28.28 -5.79
N MET A 539 0.27 -28.11 -4.62
CA MET A 539 1.70 -27.86 -4.51
C MET A 539 2.53 -29.08 -4.94
N ALA A 540 2.12 -30.29 -4.54
CA ALA A 540 2.80 -31.52 -4.93
C ALA A 540 2.79 -31.75 -6.45
N LEU A 541 1.67 -31.44 -7.13
CA LEU A 541 1.55 -31.49 -8.58
C LEU A 541 2.43 -30.43 -9.27
N LYS A 542 2.39 -29.18 -8.78
CA LYS A 542 3.21 -28.09 -9.32
C LYS A 542 4.70 -28.43 -9.25
N LEU A 543 5.18 -28.89 -8.10
CA LEU A 543 6.57 -29.30 -7.90
C LEU A 543 6.98 -30.51 -8.74
N LYS A 544 6.07 -31.46 -8.98
CA LYS A 544 6.34 -32.63 -9.84
C LYS A 544 6.64 -32.22 -11.28
N ASP A 545 5.98 -31.18 -11.78
CA ASP A 545 6.15 -30.69 -13.14
C ASP A 545 7.39 -29.78 -13.27
N LEU A 546 7.76 -29.06 -12.20
CA LEU A 546 8.89 -28.13 -12.19
C LEU A 546 10.23 -28.80 -11.85
N ILE A 547 10.25 -29.80 -10.97
CA ILE A 547 11.49 -30.46 -10.55
C ILE A 547 11.95 -31.44 -11.63
N PRO A 548 13.20 -31.31 -12.13
CA PRO A 548 13.71 -32.19 -13.17
C PRO A 548 13.82 -33.63 -12.69
N ARG A 549 13.62 -34.58 -13.62
CA ARG A 549 13.70 -36.00 -13.31
C ARG A 549 15.12 -36.40 -12.90
N GLN A 550 15.23 -37.12 -11.79
CA GLN A 550 16.50 -37.64 -11.28
C GLN A 550 16.74 -39.11 -11.71
N GLN A 551 17.94 -39.63 -11.47
CA GLN A 551 18.26 -41.06 -11.71
C GLN A 551 17.51 -42.01 -10.76
N PHE A 552 16.98 -41.47 -9.66
CA PHE A 552 16.15 -42.16 -8.67
C PHE A 552 14.76 -41.51 -8.60
N GLU A 553 13.83 -42.18 -7.94
CA GLU A 553 12.47 -41.68 -7.76
C GLU A 553 12.45 -40.70 -6.60
N VAL A 554 11.92 -39.50 -6.84
CA VAL A 554 11.80 -38.44 -5.85
C VAL A 554 10.34 -38.38 -5.39
N PRO A 555 10.02 -38.74 -4.13
CA PRO A 555 8.71 -38.51 -3.57
C PRO A 555 8.58 -37.04 -3.13
N ILE A 556 7.49 -36.41 -3.54
CA ILE A 556 7.02 -35.11 -3.07
C ILE A 556 5.81 -35.39 -2.18
N GLN A 557 5.81 -34.92 -0.94
CA GLN A 557 4.77 -35.22 0.03
C GLN A 557 4.31 -33.94 0.70
N ALA A 558 3.01 -33.79 0.92
CA ALA A 558 2.48 -32.78 1.84
C ALA A 558 2.10 -33.48 3.13
N ALA A 559 2.49 -32.91 4.28
CA ALA A 559 2.25 -33.48 5.59
C ALA A 559 1.68 -32.44 6.57
N ILE A 560 0.88 -32.92 7.53
CA ILE A 560 0.48 -32.15 8.71
C ILE A 560 1.10 -32.88 9.90
N GLY A 561 2.15 -32.29 10.49
CA GLY A 561 3.01 -32.98 11.44
C GLY A 561 3.53 -34.30 10.85
N SER A 562 3.24 -35.42 11.51
CA SER A 562 3.68 -36.75 11.04
C SER A 562 2.78 -37.38 9.97
N ARG A 563 1.60 -36.81 9.68
CA ARG A 563 0.61 -37.42 8.78
C ARG A 563 0.75 -36.89 7.36
N ILE A 564 1.09 -37.77 6.41
CA ILE A 564 1.09 -37.45 4.98
C ILE A 564 -0.35 -37.33 4.48
N ILE A 565 -0.71 -36.17 3.92
CA ILE A 565 -2.03 -35.87 3.37
C ILE A 565 -2.08 -36.01 1.85
N ALA A 566 -1.01 -35.65 1.15
CA ALA A 566 -0.90 -35.77 -0.31
C ALA A 566 0.49 -36.27 -0.69
N ARG A 567 0.59 -36.99 -1.83
CA ARG A 567 1.87 -37.52 -2.31
C ARG A 567 1.89 -37.64 -3.83
N GLU A 568 2.92 -37.09 -4.43
CA GLU A 568 3.27 -37.27 -5.83
C GLU A 568 4.68 -37.86 -5.96
N ASN A 569 4.98 -38.55 -7.06
CA ASN A 569 6.32 -39.11 -7.29
C ASN A 569 6.84 -38.69 -8.67
N ILE A 570 8.04 -38.12 -8.70
CA ILE A 570 8.77 -37.86 -9.93
C ILE A 570 9.43 -39.16 -10.39
N ARG A 571 9.08 -39.61 -11.59
CA ARG A 571 9.61 -40.86 -12.14
C ARG A 571 11.10 -40.75 -12.43
N ALA A 572 11.85 -41.74 -11.97
CA ALA A 572 13.27 -41.86 -12.22
C ALA A 572 13.60 -42.02 -13.71
N ILE A 573 14.61 -41.32 -14.21
CA ILE A 573 15.21 -41.56 -15.51
C ILE A 573 15.67 -43.01 -15.60
N ARG A 574 15.33 -43.69 -16.70
CA ARG A 574 15.72 -45.08 -16.92
C ARG A 574 16.51 -45.18 -18.20
N LYS A 575 17.80 -45.51 -18.08
CA LYS A 575 18.59 -45.98 -19.20
C LYS A 575 18.07 -47.35 -19.63
N ASP A 576 17.84 -47.54 -20.93
CA ASP A 576 17.57 -48.87 -21.47
C ASP A 576 18.86 -49.71 -21.44
N VAL A 577 19.01 -50.47 -20.36
CA VAL A 577 20.16 -51.38 -20.17
C VAL A 577 20.05 -52.63 -21.03
N LEU A 578 18.90 -52.89 -21.67
CA LEU A 578 18.63 -54.06 -22.49
C LEU A 578 18.84 -53.80 -23.99
N ALA A 579 19.08 -52.55 -24.41
CA ALA A 579 19.24 -52.16 -25.80
C ALA A 579 20.32 -52.96 -26.58
N LYS A 580 21.37 -53.44 -25.90
CA LYS A 580 22.44 -54.28 -26.48
C LYS A 580 22.25 -55.79 -26.26
N CYS A 581 21.11 -56.21 -25.72
CA CYS A 581 20.80 -57.61 -25.42
C CYS A 581 19.88 -58.22 -26.49
N TYR A 582 20.45 -58.55 -27.64
CA TYR A 582 19.73 -59.13 -28.80
C TYR A 582 19.39 -60.63 -28.65
N GLY A 583 19.88 -61.30 -27.61
CA GLY A 583 19.67 -62.74 -27.37
C GLY A 583 18.48 -63.08 -26.46
N GLY A 584 18.07 -64.35 -26.47
CA GLY A 584 16.99 -64.90 -25.64
C GLY A 584 17.36 -65.20 -24.18
N ASP A 585 18.63 -64.99 -23.78
CA ASP A 585 19.12 -65.31 -22.44
C ASP A 585 18.56 -64.34 -21.38
N ILE A 586 17.59 -64.84 -20.62
CA ILE A 586 16.90 -64.13 -19.53
C ILE A 586 17.89 -63.79 -18.39
N SER A 587 18.91 -64.62 -18.17
CA SER A 587 19.86 -64.43 -17.06
C SER A 587 20.68 -63.14 -17.22
N ARG A 588 21.12 -62.86 -18.46
CA ARG A 588 21.87 -61.64 -18.79
C ARG A 588 21.01 -60.38 -18.67
N LYS A 589 19.75 -60.45 -19.09
CA LYS A 589 18.78 -59.35 -18.92
C LYS A 589 18.52 -59.07 -17.43
N ARG A 590 18.31 -60.12 -16.63
CA ARG A 590 18.08 -60.02 -15.19
C ARG A 590 19.26 -59.41 -14.44
N LYS A 591 20.50 -59.84 -14.74
CA LYS A 591 21.72 -59.30 -14.12
C LYS A 591 21.88 -57.78 -14.34
N LEU A 592 21.55 -57.30 -15.55
CA LEU A 592 21.61 -55.87 -15.87
C LEU A 592 20.52 -55.07 -15.15
N LEU A 593 19.31 -55.64 -15.02
CA LEU A 593 18.20 -55.04 -14.28
C LEU A 593 18.47 -54.98 -12.77
N GLU A 594 19.02 -56.05 -12.19
CA GLU A 594 19.40 -56.09 -10.76
C GLU A 594 20.49 -55.05 -10.47
N LYS A 595 21.53 -54.95 -11.31
CA LYS A 595 22.56 -53.92 -11.18
C LYS A 595 22.00 -52.49 -11.29
N GLN A 596 21.05 -52.25 -12.19
CA GLN A 596 20.35 -50.96 -12.30
C GLN A 596 19.52 -50.66 -11.05
N LYS A 597 18.81 -51.66 -10.51
CA LYS A 597 17.97 -51.53 -9.31
C LYS A 597 18.80 -51.21 -8.07
N GLU A 598 19.91 -51.91 -7.85
CA GLU A 598 20.83 -51.64 -6.73
C GLU A 598 21.47 -50.26 -6.85
N GLY A 599 21.90 -49.87 -8.06
CA GLY A 599 22.43 -48.54 -8.33
C GLY A 599 21.42 -47.44 -7.97
N LYS A 600 20.15 -47.60 -8.38
CA LYS A 600 19.08 -46.65 -8.02
C LYS A 600 18.78 -46.62 -6.52
N LYS A 601 18.80 -47.77 -5.83
CA LYS A 601 18.59 -47.84 -4.38
C LYS A 601 19.71 -47.11 -3.62
N ARG A 602 20.96 -47.29 -4.05
CA ARG A 602 22.11 -46.58 -3.48
C ARG A 602 22.02 -45.07 -3.73
N MET A 603 21.69 -44.66 -4.95
CA MET A 603 21.49 -43.24 -5.29
C MET A 603 20.36 -42.61 -4.47
N LYS A 604 19.25 -43.32 -4.21
CA LYS A 604 18.15 -42.82 -3.37
C LYS A 604 18.54 -42.60 -1.90
N THR A 605 19.52 -43.35 -1.38
CA THR A 605 19.90 -43.25 0.04
C THR A 605 20.86 -42.08 0.29
N ILE A 606 21.63 -41.69 -0.74
CA ILE A 606 22.71 -40.70 -0.63
C ILE A 606 22.33 -39.39 -1.36
N GLY A 607 21.51 -39.47 -2.40
CA GLY A 607 21.15 -38.32 -3.22
C GLY A 607 20.26 -37.36 -2.44
N ARG A 608 20.68 -36.11 -2.33
CA ARG A 608 19.83 -34.99 -1.96
C ARG A 608 19.16 -34.46 -3.23
N VAL A 609 17.92 -33.98 -3.12
CA VAL A 609 17.26 -33.32 -4.25
C VAL A 609 17.51 -31.84 -4.13
N ASP A 610 18.42 -31.34 -4.94
CA ASP A 610 18.56 -29.89 -5.13
C ASP A 610 17.44 -29.44 -6.06
N VAL A 611 16.58 -28.55 -5.55
CA VAL A 611 15.55 -27.89 -6.34
C VAL A 611 16.23 -26.74 -7.08
N PRO A 612 16.20 -26.70 -8.41
CA PRO A 612 16.72 -25.56 -9.16
C PRO A 612 16.01 -24.28 -8.70
N GLN A 613 16.76 -23.18 -8.57
CA GLN A 613 16.21 -21.90 -8.17
C GLN A 613 15.05 -21.46 -9.08
N GLU A 614 15.17 -21.70 -10.40
CA GLU A 614 14.08 -21.47 -11.36
C GLU A 614 12.80 -22.25 -11.03
N ALA A 615 12.92 -23.51 -10.61
CA ALA A 615 11.78 -24.33 -10.21
C ALA A 615 11.18 -23.85 -8.88
N PHE A 616 12.01 -23.29 -8.00
CA PHE A 616 11.60 -22.68 -6.75
C PHE A 616 10.78 -21.41 -6.98
N VAL A 617 11.32 -20.52 -7.81
CA VAL A 617 10.66 -19.27 -8.23
C VAL A 617 9.34 -19.59 -8.95
N ALA A 618 9.33 -20.53 -9.89
CA ALA A 618 8.11 -20.93 -10.59
C ALA A 618 7.06 -21.58 -9.68
N ALA A 619 7.48 -22.27 -8.62
CA ALA A 619 6.57 -22.86 -7.65
C ALA A 619 5.89 -21.79 -6.77
N LEU A 620 6.64 -20.75 -6.41
CA LEU A 620 6.16 -19.62 -5.60
C LEU A 620 5.45 -18.54 -6.42
N SER A 621 5.80 -18.37 -7.69
CA SER A 621 5.16 -17.37 -8.56
C SER A 621 3.73 -17.78 -8.92
N THR A 622 2.83 -16.83 -8.76
CA THR A 622 1.40 -16.91 -9.06
C THR A 622 1.10 -16.75 -10.55
N GLU A 623 2.06 -16.27 -11.35
CA GLU A 623 1.87 -15.96 -12.78
C GLU A 623 1.77 -17.18 -13.71
N ALA A 624 2.03 -18.39 -13.23
CA ALA A 624 1.85 -19.60 -14.03
C ALA A 624 0.37 -20.03 -14.06
N GLY A 625 -0.49 -19.12 -14.54
CA GLY A 625 -1.81 -19.45 -15.03
C GLY A 625 -1.70 -20.49 -16.14
N ASP A 626 -2.65 -21.42 -16.10
CA ASP A 626 -2.87 -22.54 -17.01
C ASP A 626 -2.71 -22.12 -18.49
N LYS A 627 -1.49 -22.21 -19.05
CA LYS A 627 -1.34 -22.17 -20.51
C LYS A 627 -2.01 -23.45 -21.01
N PRO A 628 -3.10 -23.38 -21.80
CA PRO A 628 -3.67 -24.57 -22.38
C PRO A 628 -2.56 -25.23 -23.19
N LYS A 629 -2.28 -26.51 -22.91
CA LYS A 629 -1.31 -27.30 -23.67
C LYS A 629 -1.70 -27.23 -25.14
N GLY A 630 -1.00 -26.38 -25.89
CA GLY A 630 -1.09 -26.31 -27.34
C GLY A 630 -0.85 -27.71 -27.89
N LYS A 631 -1.79 -28.18 -28.72
CA LYS A 631 -1.61 -29.36 -29.55
C LYS A 631 -0.55 -29.11 -30.61
#